data_AF-A0A928ZVG7-F1
#
_entry.id   AF-A0A928ZVG7-F1
#
_cell.length_a   1.000
_cell.length_b   1.000
_cell.length_c   1.000
_cell.angle_alpha   90.00
_cell.angle_beta   90.00
_cell.angle_gamma   90.00
#
_symmetry.space_group_name_H-M   'P 1'
#
loop_
_entity.id
_entity.type
_entity.pdbx_description
1 polymer ?
#
loop_
_entity_poly.entity_id
_entity_poly.type
_entity_poly.pdbx_seq_one_letter_code
_entity_poly.pdbx_strand_id
1 'polypeptide(L)' 'MAVVISDEVLSSARMSETEMLQEIAILLFQREKLTLAQASRLADMPLDHYSLYSSKNIRR' A
#
# COMPACT_ATOMS: atom_id res chain seq x y z
N MET A 1 -12.91 11.59 -9.60
CA MET A 1 -13.84 10.94 -8.65
C MET A 1 -13.00 10.43 -7.48
N ALA A 2 -13.35 10.76 -6.25
CA ALA A 2 -12.61 10.33 -5.06
C ALA A 2 -13.28 9.08 -4.46
N VAL A 3 -12.47 8.16 -3.94
CA VAL A 3 -12.93 7.01 -3.15
C VAL A 3 -12.49 7.28 -1.71
N VAL A 4 -13.43 7.23 -0.76
CA VAL A 4 -13.16 7.49 0.66
C VAL A 4 -13.24 6.16 1.40
N ILE A 5 -12.24 5.86 2.23
CA ILE A 5 -12.22 4.72 3.14
C ILE A 5 -12.57 5.25 4.53
N SER A 6 -13.65 4.74 5.11
CA SER A 6 -14.12 5.17 6.43
C SER A 6 -13.24 4.62 7.56
N ASP A 7 -13.13 5.35 8.67
CA ASP A 7 -12.40 4.91 9.87
C ASP A 7 -12.93 3.58 10.44
N GLU A 8 -14.21 3.28 10.26
CA GLU A 8 -14.81 2.00 10.66
C GLU A 8 -14.16 0.82 9.95
N VAL A 9 -13.80 0.98 8.67
CA VAL A 9 -13.09 -0.04 7.89
C VAL A 9 -11.68 -0.23 8.42
N LEU A 10 -10.98 0.87 8.70
CA LEU A 10 -9.64 0.86 9.29
C LEU A 10 -9.64 0.18 10.68
N SER A 11 -10.61 0.53 11.52
CA SER A 11 -10.79 -0.05 12.85
C SER A 11 -11.10 -1.55 12.79
N SER A 12 -11.98 -1.97 11.88
CA SER A 12 -12.33 -3.38 11.66
C SER A 12 -11.12 -4.20 11.19
N ALA A 13 -10.29 -3.62 10.32
CA ALA A 13 -9.05 -4.22 9.85
C ALA A 13 -7.90 -4.16 10.88
N ARG A 14 -8.06 -3.36 11.95
CA ARG A 14 -7.00 -3.03 12.93
C ARG A 14 -5.77 -2.45 12.25
N MET A 15 -5.98 -1.56 11.28
CA MET A 15 -4.93 -0.90 10.52
C MET A 15 -5.03 0.61 10.72
N SER A 16 -3.88 1.26 10.77
CA SER A 16 -3.77 2.71 10.58
C SER A 16 -3.99 3.08 9.11
N GLU A 17 -4.27 4.36 8.85
CA GLU A 17 -4.35 4.90 7.48
C GLU A 17 -3.07 4.61 6.69
N THR A 18 -1.90 4.81 7.30
CA THR A 18 -0.60 4.57 6.67
C THR A 18 -0.40 3.09 6.32
N GLU A 19 -0.75 2.16 7.22
CA GLU A 19 -0.70 0.73 6.93
C GLU A 19 -1.65 0.35 5.80
N MET A 20 -2.87 0.91 5.79
CA MET A 20 -3.82 0.67 4.71
C MET A 20 -3.29 1.14 3.36
N LEU A 21 -2.67 2.33 3.29
CA LEU A 21 -2.06 2.84 2.07
C LEU A 21 -0.91 1.98 1.57
N GLN A 22 -0.07 1.46 2.48
CA GLN A 22 1.01 0.53 2.15
C GLN A 22 0.48 -0.79 1.57
N GLU A 23 -0.57 -1.35 2.17
CA GLU A 23 -1.22 -2.57 1.69
C GLU A 23 -1.88 -2.38 0.32
N ILE A 24 -2.58 -1.26 0.12
CA ILE A 24 -3.15 -0.91 -1.20
C ILE A 24 -2.02 -0.76 -2.24
N ALA A 25 -0.91 -0.12 -1.89
CA ALA A 25 0.23 0.02 -2.78
C ALA A 25 0.81 -1.33 -3.21
N ILE A 26 0.96 -2.28 -2.28
CA ILE A 26 1.41 -3.65 -2.59
C ILE A 26 0.42 -4.32 -3.54
N LEU A 27 -0.87 -4.31 -3.18
CA LEU A 27 -1.92 -4.99 -3.95
C LEU A 27 -2.02 -4.46 -5.39
N LEU A 28 -1.88 -3.15 -5.59
CA LEU A 28 -1.92 -2.54 -6.91
C LEU A 28 -0.63 -2.77 -7.70
N PHE A 29 0.53 -2.79 -7.03
CA PHE A 29 1.81 -3.14 -7.65
C PHE A 29 1.83 -4.59 -8.13
N GLN A 30 1.40 -5.54 -7.28
CA GLN A 30 1.31 -6.96 -7.62
C GLN A 30 0.36 -7.23 -8.80
N ARG A 31 -0.68 -6.41 -8.97
CA ARG A 31 -1.61 -6.48 -10.11
C ARG A 31 -1.14 -5.72 -11.34
N GLU A 32 0.11 -5.27 -11.37
CA GLU A 32 0.73 -4.49 -12.45
C GLU A 32 -0.05 -3.19 -12.77
N LYS A 33 -0.83 -2.67 -11.80
CA LYS A 33 -1.59 -1.42 -11.96
C LYS A 33 -0.76 -0.19 -11.62
N LEU A 34 0.25 -0.36 -10.78
CA LEU A 34 1.22 0.68 -10.43
C LEU A 34 2.64 0.20 -10.74
N THR A 35 3.47 1.12 -11.19
CA THR A 35 4.93 0.94 -11.21
C THR A 35 5.50 0.98 -9.80
N LEU A 36 6.72 0.48 -9.61
CA LEU A 36 7.42 0.52 -8.32
C LEU A 36 7.49 1.96 -7.75
N ALA A 37 7.79 2.95 -8.60
CA ALA A 37 7.88 4.36 -8.21
C ALA A 37 6.51 5.00 -7.90
N GLN A 38 5.43 4.54 -8.50
CA GLN A 38 4.08 5.01 -8.14
C GLN A 38 3.61 4.38 -6.83
N ALA A 39 3.88 3.10 -6.63
CA ALA A 39 3.51 2.38 -5.42
C ALA A 39 4.28 2.90 -4.19
N SER A 40 5.59 3.19 -4.33
CA SER A 40 6.40 3.85 -3.30
C SER A 40 5.81 5.19 -2.86
N ARG A 41 5.33 6.03 -3.80
CA ARG A 41 4.67 7.30 -3.47
C ARG A 41 3.33 7.10 -2.79
N LEU A 42 2.54 6.10 -3.20
CA LEU A 42 1.26 5.79 -2.56
C LEU A 42 1.45 5.29 -1.12
N ALA A 43 2.48 4.46 -0.89
CA ALA A 43 2.85 3.96 0.41
C ALA A 43 3.52 5.00 1.34
N ASP A 44 3.72 6.23 0.84
CA ASP A 44 4.48 7.30 1.49
C ASP A 44 5.86 6.82 1.99
N MET A 45 6.57 6.08 1.13
CA MET A 45 7.86 5.47 1.44
C MET A 45 8.92 5.79 0.38
N PRO A 46 10.19 5.97 0.78
CA PRO A 46 11.31 5.98 -0.15
C PRO A 46 11.35 4.74 -1.04
N LEU A 47 11.76 4.92 -2.31
CA LEU A 47 11.70 3.88 -3.33
C LEU A 47 12.51 2.63 -2.99
N ASP A 48 13.70 2.83 -2.41
CA ASP A 48 14.60 1.79 -1.92
C ASP A 48 13.96 1.00 -0.76
N HIS A 49 13.32 1.69 0.17
CA HIS A 49 12.60 1.05 1.27
C HIS A 49 11.38 0.27 0.76
N TYR A 50 10.59 0.86 -0.14
CA TYR A 50 9.42 0.19 -0.70
C TYR A 50 9.79 -1.07 -1.50
N SER A 51 10.91 -1.05 -2.23
CA SER A 51 11.40 -2.24 -2.95
C SER A 51 11.70 -3.41 -2.01
N LEU A 52 12.24 -3.15 -0.83
CA LEU A 52 12.47 -4.17 0.20
C LEU A 52 11.15 -4.61 0.86
N TYR A 53 10.26 -3.66 1.15
CA TYR A 53 8.97 -3.90 1.77
C TYR A 53 8.05 -4.76 0.88
N SER A 54 7.95 -4.46 -0.41
CA SER A 54 7.13 -5.23 -1.35
C SER A 54 7.66 -6.67 -1.54
N SER A 55 8.99 -6.85 -1.58
CA SER A 55 9.62 -8.17 -1.70
C SER A 55 9.28 -9.11 -0.55
N LYS A 56 9.10 -8.60 0.67
CA LYS A 56 8.68 -9.39 1.85
C LYS A 56 7.22 -9.80 1.78
N ASN A 57 6.36 -8.95 1.22
CA ASN A 57 4.92 -9.18 1.14
C ASN A 57 4.48 -9.99 -0.08
N ILE A 58 5.35 -10.20 -1.07
CA ILE A 58 5.09 -11.11 -2.21
C ILE A 58 5.14 -12.60 -1.83
N ARG A 59 5.74 -12.95 -0.67
CA ARG A 59 5.90 -14.35 -0.22
C ARG A 59 4.87 -14.81 0.82
N ARG A 60 3.88 -13.98 1.15
CA ARG A 60 2.78 -14.33 2.07
C ARG A 60 1.52 -14.73 1.33
#